data_AF-A0A350XPI2-F1
#
_entry.id   AF-A0A350XPI2-F1
#
_cell.length_a   1.000
_cell.length_b   1.000
_cell.length_c   1.000
_cell.angle_alpha   90.00
_cell.angle_beta   90.00
_cell.angle_gamma   90.00
#
_symmetry.space_group_name_H-M   'P 1'
#
loop_
_entity.id
_entity.type
_entity.pdbx_description
1 polymer ?
#
loop_
_entity_poly.entity_id
_entity_poly.type
_entity_poly.pdbx_seq_one_letter_code
_entity_poly.pdbx_strand_id
1 'polypeptide(L)'
;TLAGLALVALSPVVADLLDEPELTGLMLVAASTFILKPYTAVLIATCQARLQFARVAAALLAATIAHYCVAIVLAKAGKGALSLVAGLQVNAVVLVLVLWAMSRRDPPVPVAENVTTLRAAALAGWPLAGEVAMDARLDYLMIGVFASTEVVGYYHFAFILVQRLNELLMGIARNVLFPTLSRMGANADRQSIGVLRAGPVLIGVGAAAAAGLIATMFAIEEILWGGRWEAAVPAMLLLASAAPVQAAQSAVEQLLKARALFRRWTAAMVVRSAGSALAALATVAILGDDSTATWIAAAVAGFLVVEALVEVLVLAPGLGIPPVRYWRSTLPIWVVLVAAGWGVAWLASGWSLGPWAAALASAGLVGGLIVVVGLGMWRLGLFARR
;
A
#
# COMPACT_ATOMS: atom_id res chain seq x y z
N THR A 1 7.07 18.57 -10.38
CA THR A 1 7.10 19.67 -11.37
C THR A 1 6.63 19.20 -12.74
N LEU A 2 7.23 18.19 -13.37
CA LEU A 2 6.77 17.66 -14.68
C LEU A 2 5.29 17.23 -14.69
N ALA A 3 4.85 16.48 -13.67
CA ALA A 3 3.44 16.10 -13.54
C ALA A 3 2.49 17.31 -13.38
N GLY A 4 2.96 18.38 -12.73
CA GLY A 4 2.18 19.62 -12.62
C GLY A 4 2.08 20.35 -13.95
N LEU A 5 3.17 20.41 -14.73
CA LEU A 5 3.17 20.97 -16.08
C LEU A 5 2.28 20.17 -17.04
N ALA A 6 2.31 18.84 -16.95
CA ALA A 6 1.41 17.98 -17.71
C ALA A 6 -0.05 18.23 -17.33
N LEU A 7 -0.36 18.39 -16.05
CA LEU A 7 -1.71 18.71 -15.58
C LEU A 7 -2.20 20.07 -16.11
N VAL A 8 -1.33 21.08 -16.11
CA VAL A 8 -1.63 22.41 -16.70
C VAL A 8 -1.91 22.27 -18.21
N ALA A 9 -1.05 21.56 -18.95
CA ALA A 9 -1.20 21.39 -20.38
C ALA A 9 -2.46 20.58 -20.78
N LEU A 10 -2.84 19.60 -19.96
CA LEU A 10 -4.03 18.78 -20.19
C LEU A 10 -5.33 19.40 -19.65
N SER A 11 -5.25 20.41 -18.77
CA SER A 11 -6.41 21.02 -18.15
C SER A 11 -7.47 21.59 -19.11
N PRO A 12 -7.13 22.30 -20.21
CA PRO A 12 -8.15 22.75 -21.16
C PRO A 12 -8.80 21.58 -21.92
N VAL A 13 -7.99 20.58 -22.33
CA VAL A 13 -8.48 19.40 -23.06
C VAL A 13 -9.47 18.59 -22.22
N VAL A 14 -9.20 18.44 -20.92
CA VAL A 14 -10.09 17.71 -20.00
C VAL A 14 -11.35 18.50 -19.69
N ALA A 15 -11.26 19.84 -19.56
CA ALA A 15 -12.42 20.69 -19.33
C ALA A 15 -13.38 20.70 -20.53
N ASP A 16 -12.85 20.75 -21.74
CA ASP A 16 -13.63 20.69 -22.98
C ASP A 16 -14.28 19.32 -23.19
N LEU A 17 -13.61 18.22 -22.79
CA LEU A 17 -14.13 16.86 -22.91
C LEU A 17 -15.24 16.53 -21.90
N LEU A 18 -15.30 17.28 -20.80
CA LEU A 18 -16.28 17.11 -19.72
C LEU A 18 -17.34 18.21 -19.69
N ASP A 19 -17.32 19.15 -20.66
CA ASP A 19 -18.21 20.32 -20.74
C ASP A 19 -18.24 21.19 -19.46
N GLU A 20 -17.13 21.22 -18.70
CA GLU A 20 -17.03 21.89 -17.38
C GLU A 20 -15.85 22.87 -17.33
N PRO A 21 -16.03 24.15 -17.73
CA PRO A 21 -14.95 25.13 -17.82
C PRO A 21 -14.36 25.56 -16.46
N GLU A 22 -15.11 25.39 -15.36
CA GLU A 22 -14.60 25.65 -14.00
C GLU A 22 -13.47 24.68 -13.61
N LEU A 23 -13.41 23.51 -14.27
CA LEU A 23 -12.42 22.47 -14.02
C LEU A 23 -10.99 22.94 -14.35
N THR A 24 -10.82 23.80 -15.36
CA THR A 24 -9.51 24.34 -15.72
C THR A 24 -8.89 25.10 -14.55
N GLY A 25 -9.67 25.99 -13.90
CA GLY A 25 -9.21 26.74 -12.73
C GLY A 25 -8.84 25.82 -11.57
N LEU A 26 -9.68 24.82 -11.28
CA LEU A 26 -9.43 23.83 -10.22
C LEU A 26 -8.15 23.02 -10.49
N MET A 27 -7.91 22.59 -11.73
CA MET A 27 -6.72 21.85 -12.13
C MET A 27 -5.45 22.70 -12.05
N LEU A 28 -5.51 23.98 -12.43
CA LEU A 28 -4.39 24.90 -12.28
C LEU A 28 -4.02 25.12 -10.81
N VAL A 29 -5.02 25.32 -9.93
CA VAL A 29 -4.76 25.39 -8.50
C VAL A 29 -4.16 24.07 -8.04
N ALA A 30 -4.75 22.91 -8.35
CA ALA A 30 -4.18 21.62 -7.96
C ALA A 30 -2.73 21.40 -8.45
N ALA A 31 -2.40 21.88 -9.65
CA ALA A 31 -1.06 21.79 -10.23
C ALA A 31 0.00 22.48 -9.37
N SER A 32 -0.33 23.59 -8.69
CA SER A 32 0.63 24.30 -7.84
C SER A 32 1.08 23.47 -6.63
N THR A 33 0.29 22.49 -6.17
CA THR A 33 0.69 21.58 -5.08
C THR A 33 1.94 20.78 -5.47
N PHE A 34 2.12 20.45 -6.76
CA PHE A 34 3.27 19.67 -7.24
C PHE A 34 4.60 20.40 -7.15
N ILE A 35 4.60 21.73 -6.91
CA ILE A 35 5.80 22.51 -6.65
C ILE A 35 6.32 22.21 -5.24
N LEU A 36 5.43 22.00 -4.27
CA LEU A 36 5.78 21.79 -2.86
C LEU A 36 6.12 20.33 -2.54
N LYS A 37 5.57 19.36 -3.28
CA LYS A 37 5.79 17.92 -3.06
C LYS A 37 7.27 17.49 -2.91
N PRO A 38 8.22 17.94 -3.76
CA PRO A 38 9.62 17.56 -3.62
C PRO A 38 10.23 18.02 -2.29
N TYR A 39 9.91 19.23 -1.83
CA TYR A 39 10.39 19.77 -0.55
C TYR A 39 9.88 18.94 0.62
N THR A 40 8.59 18.62 0.61
CA THR A 40 7.98 17.73 1.61
C THR A 40 8.66 16.36 1.63
N ALA A 41 8.89 15.76 0.46
CA ALA A 41 9.50 14.44 0.36
C ALA A 41 10.91 14.41 0.97
N VAL A 42 11.74 15.42 0.68
CA VAL A 42 13.10 15.53 1.24
C VAL A 42 13.07 15.68 2.76
N LEU A 43 12.19 16.53 3.29
CA LEU A 43 12.08 16.75 4.74
C LEU A 43 11.59 15.50 5.47
N ILE A 44 10.57 14.81 4.94
CA ILE A 44 10.08 13.54 5.49
C ILE A 44 11.20 12.49 5.46
N ALA A 45 11.87 12.33 4.32
CA ALA A 45 12.95 11.35 4.18
C ALA A 45 14.09 11.63 5.18
N THR A 46 14.43 12.90 5.40
CA THR A 46 15.45 13.31 6.38
C THR A 46 15.05 12.93 7.81
N CYS A 47 13.81 13.22 8.20
CA CYS A 47 13.28 12.85 9.52
C CYS A 47 13.21 11.33 9.71
N GLN A 48 12.78 10.58 8.69
CA GLN A 48 12.72 9.11 8.70
C GLN A 48 14.11 8.48 8.77
N ALA A 49 15.08 9.01 8.01
CA ALA A 49 16.48 8.61 8.09
C ALA A 49 17.06 8.84 9.49
N ARG A 50 16.53 9.84 10.22
CA ARG A 50 16.86 10.15 11.62
C ARG A 50 16.05 9.35 12.66
N LEU A 51 15.12 8.49 12.22
CA LEU A 51 14.16 7.76 13.06
C LEU A 51 13.23 8.68 13.88
N GLN A 52 13.01 9.91 13.41
CA GLN A 52 12.15 10.91 14.07
C GLN A 52 10.69 10.81 13.60
N PHE A 53 10.10 9.63 13.70
CA PHE A 53 8.74 9.36 13.21
C PHE A 53 7.67 10.22 13.90
N ALA A 54 7.86 10.54 15.19
CA ALA A 54 6.95 11.40 15.94
C ALA A 54 6.83 12.82 15.33
N ARG A 55 7.94 13.37 14.79
CA ARG A 55 7.94 14.67 14.13
C ARG A 55 7.15 14.63 12.82
N VAL A 56 7.35 13.58 12.02
CA VAL A 56 6.59 13.36 10.77
C VAL A 56 5.11 13.21 11.07
N ALA A 57 4.75 12.40 12.07
CA ALA A 57 3.36 12.20 12.47
C ALA A 57 2.70 13.50 12.96
N ALA A 58 3.39 14.28 13.80
CA ALA A 58 2.89 15.57 14.27
C ALA A 58 2.68 16.57 13.13
N ALA A 59 3.61 16.64 12.17
CA ALA A 59 3.49 17.52 11.01
C ALA A 59 2.35 17.10 10.07
N LEU A 60 2.18 15.79 9.83
CA LEU A 60 1.04 15.25 9.07
C LEU A 60 -0.29 15.58 9.75
N LEU A 61 -0.36 15.42 11.07
CA LEU A 61 -1.57 15.73 11.83
C LEU A 61 -1.91 17.22 11.75
N ALA A 62 -0.92 18.10 11.96
CA ALA A 62 -1.11 19.55 11.85
C ALA A 62 -1.59 19.97 10.45
N ALA A 63 -0.98 19.42 9.39
CA ALA A 63 -1.36 19.68 8.02
C ALA A 63 -2.77 19.17 7.69
N THR A 64 -3.15 18.00 8.20
CA THR A 64 -4.48 17.41 8.00
C THR A 64 -5.56 18.21 8.73
N ILE A 65 -5.30 18.66 9.96
CA ILE A 65 -6.22 19.54 10.69
C ILE A 65 -6.41 20.85 9.91
N ALA A 66 -5.32 21.49 9.48
CA ALA A 66 -5.38 22.72 8.69
C ALA A 66 -6.14 22.54 7.37
N HIS A 67 -5.94 21.42 6.67
CA HIS A 67 -6.70 21.03 5.48
C HIS A 67 -8.20 21.06 5.77
N TYR A 68 -8.65 20.27 6.76
CA TYR A 68 -10.08 20.13 7.04
C TYR A 68 -10.69 21.43 7.55
N CYS A 69 -10.00 22.19 8.38
CA CYS A 69 -10.46 23.51 8.81
C CYS A 69 -10.72 24.44 7.61
N VAL A 70 -9.76 24.54 6.69
CA VAL A 70 -9.91 25.42 5.50
C VAL A 70 -10.98 24.89 4.55
N ALA A 71 -11.03 23.59 4.30
CA ALA A 71 -12.05 22.98 3.44
C ALA A 71 -13.46 23.24 4.00
N ILE A 72 -13.68 23.05 5.30
CA ILE A 72 -14.99 23.28 5.94
C ILE A 72 -15.37 24.76 5.91
N VAL A 73 -14.43 25.67 6.21
CA VAL A 73 -14.69 27.12 6.20
C VAL A 73 -15.06 27.60 4.79
N LEU A 74 -14.32 27.17 3.76
CA LEU A 74 -14.59 27.55 2.37
C LEU A 74 -15.87 26.90 1.83
N ALA A 75 -16.17 25.66 2.23
CA ALA A 75 -17.43 25.01 1.88
C ALA A 75 -18.62 25.76 2.47
N LYS A 76 -18.54 26.18 3.74
CA LYS A 76 -19.57 27.03 4.38
C LYS A 76 -19.70 28.40 3.72
N ALA A 77 -18.62 28.94 3.18
CA ALA A 77 -18.62 30.19 2.41
C ALA A 77 -19.14 30.04 0.96
N GLY A 78 -19.67 28.86 0.59
CA GLY A 78 -20.27 28.61 -0.72
C GLY A 78 -19.25 28.47 -1.86
N LYS A 79 -17.97 28.16 -1.56
CA LYS A 79 -16.92 28.04 -2.59
C LYS A 79 -16.86 26.69 -3.31
N GLY A 80 -17.85 25.81 -3.12
CA GLY A 80 -18.00 24.56 -3.88
C GLY A 80 -16.71 23.74 -3.96
N ALA A 81 -16.37 23.26 -5.17
CA ALA A 81 -15.19 22.43 -5.43
C ALA A 81 -13.84 23.12 -5.07
N LEU A 82 -13.76 24.45 -5.09
CA LEU A 82 -12.54 25.17 -4.69
C LEU A 82 -12.20 24.94 -3.22
N SER A 83 -13.17 24.63 -2.36
CA SER A 83 -12.93 24.32 -0.95
C SER A 83 -12.03 23.09 -0.76
N LEU A 84 -12.20 22.07 -1.62
CA LEU A 84 -11.42 20.84 -1.58
C LEU A 84 -9.99 21.06 -2.10
N VAL A 85 -9.86 21.77 -3.22
CA VAL A 85 -8.54 22.03 -3.83
C VAL A 85 -7.71 22.98 -2.96
N ALA A 86 -8.33 24.02 -2.39
CA ALA A 86 -7.65 24.93 -1.46
C ALA A 86 -7.20 24.20 -0.17
N GLY A 87 -8.00 23.26 0.34
CA GLY A 87 -7.61 22.41 1.47
C GLY A 87 -6.32 21.61 1.19
N LEU A 88 -6.19 21.05 -0.02
CA LEU A 88 -4.99 20.34 -0.46
C LEU A 88 -3.75 21.25 -0.52
N GLN A 89 -3.90 22.49 -1.00
CA GLN A 89 -2.81 23.47 -1.01
C GLN A 89 -2.34 23.82 0.39
N VAL A 90 -3.28 24.12 1.29
CA VAL A 90 -2.97 24.45 2.68
C VAL A 90 -2.30 23.26 3.37
N ASN A 91 -2.75 22.03 3.11
CA ASN A 91 -2.09 20.84 3.61
C ASN A 91 -0.61 20.80 3.22
N ALA A 92 -0.30 20.97 1.93
CA ALA A 92 1.07 20.92 1.44
C ALA A 92 1.94 22.05 2.02
N VAL A 93 1.42 23.28 2.08
CA VAL A 93 2.12 24.44 2.65
C VAL A 93 2.41 24.22 4.14
N VAL A 94 1.39 23.89 4.93
CA VAL A 94 1.54 23.68 6.38
C VAL A 94 2.50 22.53 6.66
N LEU A 95 2.40 21.43 5.90
CA LEU A 95 3.29 20.28 6.06
C LEU A 95 4.77 20.66 5.85
N VAL A 96 5.08 21.40 4.77
CA VAL A 96 6.44 21.89 4.51
C VAL A 96 6.91 22.82 5.64
N LEU A 97 6.08 23.78 6.04
CA LEU A 97 6.43 24.77 7.06
C LEU A 97 6.70 24.13 8.42
N VAL A 98 5.84 23.21 8.86
CA VAL A 98 5.99 22.53 10.15
C VAL A 98 7.21 21.62 10.14
N LEU A 99 7.39 20.80 9.09
CA LEU A 99 8.58 19.95 8.98
C LEU A 99 9.85 20.78 8.94
N TRP A 100 9.88 21.85 8.15
CA TRP A 100 11.02 22.73 8.08
C TRP A 100 11.31 23.39 9.42
N ALA A 101 10.30 23.92 10.11
CA ALA A 101 10.46 24.52 11.43
C ALA A 101 11.04 23.52 12.46
N MET A 102 10.58 22.26 12.44
CA MET A 102 11.09 21.19 13.29
C MET A 102 12.51 20.75 12.92
N SER A 103 12.88 20.81 11.64
CA SER A 103 14.19 20.40 11.11
C SER A 103 15.20 21.54 10.98
N ARG A 104 14.86 22.78 11.35
CA ARG A 104 15.80 23.92 11.30
C ARG A 104 17.02 23.76 12.22
N ARG A 105 16.86 23.05 13.34
CA ARG A 105 17.93 22.84 14.36
C ARG A 105 18.74 21.57 14.13
N ASP A 106 18.35 20.80 13.13
CA ASP A 106 18.95 19.53 12.81
C ASP A 106 20.27 19.80 12.04
N PRO A 107 21.37 19.08 12.32
CA PRO A 107 22.64 19.31 11.62
C PRO A 107 22.47 19.17 10.11
N PRO A 108 23.12 20.01 9.29
CA PRO A 108 22.96 19.99 7.84
C PRO A 108 23.32 18.61 7.27
N VAL A 109 22.54 18.15 6.29
CA VAL A 109 22.88 16.93 5.55
C VAL A 109 24.10 17.26 4.68
N PRO A 110 25.21 16.51 4.78
CA PRO A 110 26.39 16.78 3.96
C PRO A 110 26.00 16.68 2.47
N VAL A 111 26.20 17.77 1.74
CA VAL A 111 25.99 17.80 0.31
C VAL A 111 27.17 17.10 -0.33
N ALA A 112 26.92 16.05 -1.12
CA ALA A 112 27.97 15.38 -1.85
C ALA A 112 28.48 16.30 -2.97
N GLU A 113 29.65 16.91 -2.77
CA GLU A 113 30.25 17.90 -3.68
C GLU A 113 30.50 17.37 -5.11
N ASN A 114 30.52 16.04 -5.29
CA ASN A 114 30.92 15.37 -6.53
C ASN A 114 29.79 14.65 -7.30
N VAL A 115 28.52 14.86 -6.95
CA VAL A 115 27.41 14.26 -7.71
C VAL A 115 26.98 15.23 -8.80
N THR A 116 27.38 14.98 -10.05
CA THR A 116 26.84 15.72 -11.20
C THR A 116 25.32 15.52 -11.26
N THR A 117 24.58 16.56 -11.61
CA THR A 117 23.10 16.53 -11.75
C THR A 117 22.62 15.39 -12.64
N LEU A 118 23.38 15.07 -13.69
CA LEU A 118 23.15 13.93 -14.58
C LEU A 118 23.31 12.57 -13.88
N ARG A 119 24.33 12.39 -13.02
CA ARG A 119 24.53 11.15 -12.27
C ARG A 119 23.50 10.99 -11.16
N ALA A 120 23.08 12.08 -10.51
CA ALA A 120 21.96 12.08 -9.58
C ALA A 120 20.63 11.71 -10.28
N ALA A 121 20.36 12.28 -11.46
CA ALA A 121 19.17 11.96 -12.25
C ALA A 121 19.16 10.50 -12.72
N ALA A 122 20.31 9.97 -13.17
CA ALA A 122 20.45 8.56 -13.54
C ALA A 122 20.27 7.60 -12.35
N LEU A 123 20.76 7.98 -11.16
CA LEU A 123 20.56 7.23 -9.92
C LEU A 123 19.11 7.27 -9.42
N ALA A 124 18.38 8.36 -9.70
CA ALA A 124 16.97 8.51 -9.36
C ALA A 124 16.01 7.85 -10.38
N GLY A 125 16.46 7.59 -11.61
CA GLY A 125 15.63 7.07 -12.70
C GLY A 125 15.01 5.70 -12.40
N TRP A 126 15.79 4.74 -11.88
CA TRP A 126 15.27 3.43 -11.52
C TRP A 126 14.27 3.46 -10.35
N PRO A 127 14.59 4.11 -9.21
CA PRO A 127 13.61 4.33 -8.14
C PRO A 127 12.31 4.95 -8.66
N LEU A 128 12.39 6.00 -9.47
CA LEU A 128 11.21 6.68 -10.01
C LEU A 128 10.39 5.75 -10.91
N ALA A 129 11.04 5.02 -11.81
CA ALA A 129 10.36 4.07 -12.69
C ALA A 129 9.67 2.93 -11.91
N GLY A 130 10.26 2.47 -10.81
CA GLY A 130 9.64 1.45 -9.96
C GLY A 130 8.43 1.97 -9.20
N GLU A 131 8.48 3.20 -8.68
CA GLU A 131 7.31 3.83 -8.04
C GLU A 131 6.18 4.07 -9.07
N VAL A 132 6.52 4.51 -10.29
CA VAL A 132 5.54 4.63 -11.38
C VAL A 132 4.92 3.28 -11.74
N ALA A 133 5.71 2.21 -11.84
CA ALA A 133 5.19 0.87 -12.11
C ALA A 133 4.24 0.37 -11.01
N MET A 134 4.55 0.70 -9.75
CA MET A 134 3.70 0.38 -8.60
C MET A 134 2.38 1.18 -8.62
N ASP A 135 2.43 2.46 -8.97
CA ASP A 135 1.27 3.35 -9.00
C ASP A 135 0.42 3.25 -10.28
N ALA A 136 0.95 2.66 -11.36
CA ALA A 136 0.29 2.58 -12.65
C ALA A 136 -1.01 1.77 -12.64
N ARG A 137 -1.20 0.87 -11.64
CA ARG A 137 -2.43 0.07 -11.45
C ARG A 137 -2.96 -0.50 -12.78
N LEU A 138 -2.06 -1.16 -13.50
CA LEU A 138 -2.32 -1.63 -14.86
C LEU A 138 -3.44 -2.67 -14.89
N ASP A 139 -3.58 -3.45 -13.82
CA ASP A 139 -4.70 -4.37 -13.58
C ASP A 139 -6.05 -3.66 -13.68
N TYR A 140 -6.23 -2.56 -12.95
CA TYR A 140 -7.46 -1.78 -13.01
C TYR A 140 -7.72 -1.18 -14.40
N LEU A 141 -6.67 -0.64 -15.05
CA LEU A 141 -6.80 -0.08 -16.39
C LEU A 141 -7.24 -1.14 -17.40
N MET A 142 -6.68 -2.35 -17.34
CA MET A 142 -7.07 -3.44 -18.23
C MET A 142 -8.51 -3.89 -17.97
N ILE A 143 -8.91 -4.06 -16.70
CA ILE A 143 -10.29 -4.45 -16.37
C ILE A 143 -11.28 -3.38 -16.86
N GLY A 144 -10.95 -2.09 -16.71
CA GLY A 144 -11.79 -0.99 -17.17
C GLY A 144 -12.00 -0.90 -18.67
N VAL A 145 -11.11 -1.48 -19.48
CA VAL A 145 -11.24 -1.50 -20.95
C VAL A 145 -12.03 -2.72 -21.44
N PHE A 146 -11.94 -3.86 -20.75
CA PHE A 146 -12.43 -5.14 -21.27
C PHE A 146 -13.60 -5.76 -20.49
N ALA A 147 -13.88 -5.33 -19.25
CA ALA A 147 -14.98 -5.84 -18.44
C ALA A 147 -16.17 -4.87 -18.38
N SER A 148 -17.34 -5.38 -17.97
CA SER A 148 -18.53 -4.54 -17.78
C SER A 148 -18.34 -3.54 -16.62
N THR A 149 -19.03 -2.40 -16.70
CA THR A 149 -18.95 -1.33 -15.69
C THR A 149 -19.28 -1.83 -14.28
N GLU A 150 -20.23 -2.76 -14.16
CA GLU A 150 -20.61 -3.36 -12.88
C GLU A 150 -19.46 -4.20 -12.29
N VAL A 151 -18.84 -5.07 -13.09
CA VAL A 151 -17.70 -5.90 -12.67
C VAL A 151 -16.51 -5.04 -12.27
N VAL A 152 -16.22 -3.99 -13.05
CA VAL A 152 -15.17 -3.01 -12.74
C VAL A 152 -15.46 -2.33 -11.40
N GLY A 153 -16.72 -1.95 -11.14
CA GLY A 153 -17.16 -1.34 -9.90
C GLY A 153 -16.95 -2.24 -8.68
N TYR A 154 -17.41 -3.49 -8.74
CA TYR A 154 -17.23 -4.45 -7.65
C TYR A 154 -15.75 -4.76 -7.40
N TYR A 155 -14.96 -4.98 -8.47
CA TYR A 155 -13.54 -5.21 -8.34
C TYR A 155 -12.83 -4.00 -7.72
N HIS A 156 -13.14 -2.78 -8.17
CA HIS A 156 -12.56 -1.56 -7.64
C HIS A 156 -12.84 -1.39 -6.16
N PHE A 157 -14.08 -1.63 -5.74
CA PHE A 157 -14.49 -1.54 -4.34
C PHE A 157 -13.75 -2.57 -3.47
N ALA A 158 -13.67 -3.81 -3.92
CA ALA A 158 -12.89 -4.86 -3.26
C ALA A 158 -11.41 -4.46 -3.14
N PHE A 159 -10.82 -4.02 -4.25
CA PHE A 159 -9.41 -3.66 -4.33
C PHE A 159 -9.05 -2.48 -3.44
N ILE A 160 -9.81 -1.38 -3.48
CA ILE A 160 -9.46 -0.17 -2.72
C ILE A 160 -9.48 -0.44 -1.22
N LEU A 161 -10.43 -1.25 -0.72
CA LEU A 161 -10.51 -1.54 0.71
C LEU A 161 -9.33 -2.40 1.18
N VAL A 162 -8.96 -3.43 0.40
CA VAL A 162 -7.77 -4.25 0.69
C VAL A 162 -6.49 -3.43 0.57
N GLN A 163 -6.39 -2.53 -0.41
CA GLN A 163 -5.23 -1.66 -0.55
C GLN A 163 -5.05 -0.72 0.63
N ARG A 164 -6.14 -0.16 1.20
CA ARG A 164 -6.02 0.66 2.42
C ARG A 164 -5.43 -0.14 3.58
N LEU A 165 -5.83 -1.40 3.72
CA LEU A 165 -5.22 -2.27 4.72
C LEU A 165 -3.74 -2.52 4.42
N ASN A 166 -3.41 -2.78 3.15
CA ASN A 166 -2.05 -3.06 2.71
C ASN A 166 -1.11 -1.85 2.89
N GLU A 167 -1.59 -0.63 2.63
CA GLU A 167 -0.86 0.63 2.83
C GLU A 167 -0.41 0.79 4.30
N LEU A 168 -1.26 0.43 5.26
CA LEU A 168 -0.93 0.46 6.68
C LEU A 168 0.21 -0.52 7.02
N LEU A 169 0.16 -1.74 6.44
CA LEU A 169 1.16 -2.80 6.67
C LEU A 169 2.49 -2.48 5.98
N MET A 170 2.47 -2.15 4.69
CA MET A 170 3.64 -1.77 3.90
C MET A 170 4.28 -0.48 4.42
N GLY A 171 3.48 0.43 4.98
CA GLY A 171 3.97 1.64 5.64
C GLY A 171 4.94 1.34 6.77
N ILE A 172 4.69 0.30 7.58
CA ILE A 172 5.60 -0.11 8.68
C ILE A 172 6.93 -0.58 8.09
N ALA A 173 6.90 -1.43 7.06
CA ALA A 173 8.12 -1.90 6.39
C ALA A 173 8.90 -0.73 5.78
N ARG A 174 8.26 0.12 4.98
CA ARG A 174 8.91 1.25 4.30
C ARG A 174 9.47 2.28 5.27
N ASN A 175 8.74 2.60 6.33
CA ASN A 175 9.13 3.68 7.22
C ASN A 175 10.13 3.21 8.29
N VAL A 176 10.11 1.95 8.73
CA VAL A 176 10.97 1.48 9.83
C VAL A 176 12.10 0.59 9.33
N LEU A 177 11.79 -0.41 8.49
CA LEU A 177 12.78 -1.40 8.07
C LEU A 177 13.82 -0.77 7.14
N PHE A 178 13.40 0.02 6.15
CA PHE A 178 14.34 0.63 5.21
C PHE A 178 15.38 1.55 5.86
N PRO A 179 15.02 2.52 6.73
CA PRO A 179 16.02 3.34 7.41
C PRO A 179 16.93 2.53 8.34
N THR A 180 16.37 1.52 9.00
CA THR A 180 17.14 0.63 9.89
C THR A 180 18.18 -0.17 9.12
N LEU A 181 17.80 -0.78 7.99
CA LEU A 181 18.72 -1.52 7.12
C LEU A 181 19.78 -0.61 6.49
N SER A 182 19.40 0.60 6.05
CA SER A 182 20.31 1.57 5.45
C SER A 182 21.39 2.03 6.44
N ARG A 183 21.04 2.22 7.72
CA ARG A 183 21.99 2.56 8.79
C ARG A 183 22.95 1.42 9.15
N MET A 184 22.58 0.17 8.92
CA MET A 184 23.47 -0.98 9.14
C MET A 184 24.64 -1.04 8.14
N GLY A 185 24.61 -0.21 7.08
CA GLY A 185 25.74 0.04 6.19
C GLY A 185 26.31 -1.23 5.56
N ALA A 186 27.65 -1.36 5.58
CA ALA A 186 28.40 -2.43 4.92
C ALA A 186 28.26 -3.83 5.58
N ASN A 187 27.57 -3.96 6.72
CA ASN A 187 27.39 -5.25 7.36
C ASN A 187 26.22 -6.03 6.73
N ALA A 188 26.50 -6.64 5.57
CA ALA A 188 25.52 -7.38 4.79
C ALA A 188 24.83 -8.49 5.59
N ASP A 189 25.55 -9.20 6.46
CA ASP A 189 25.02 -10.29 7.27
C ASP A 189 23.98 -9.80 8.28
N ARG A 190 24.26 -8.68 8.97
CA ARG A 190 23.31 -8.07 9.90
C ARG A 190 22.03 -7.61 9.20
N GLN A 191 22.14 -7.07 7.99
CA GLN A 191 20.97 -6.69 7.19
C GLN A 191 20.12 -7.92 6.84
N SER A 192 20.74 -9.01 6.37
CA SER A 192 20.03 -10.25 6.03
C SER A 192 19.34 -10.87 7.24
N ILE A 193 20.00 -10.88 8.40
CA ILE A 193 19.39 -11.30 9.67
C ILE A 193 18.22 -10.39 10.06
N GLY A 194 18.35 -9.07 9.84
CA GLY A 194 17.28 -8.11 10.03
C GLY A 194 16.03 -8.45 9.21
N VAL A 195 16.19 -8.79 7.93
CA VAL A 195 15.08 -9.21 7.06
C VAL A 195 14.49 -10.56 7.50
N LEU A 196 15.33 -11.54 7.85
CA LEU A 196 14.87 -12.84 8.37
C LEU A 196 14.03 -12.69 9.65
N ARG A 197 14.27 -11.66 10.45
CA ARG A 197 13.47 -11.35 11.66
C ARG A 197 12.23 -10.52 11.35
N ALA A 198 12.33 -9.57 10.42
CA ALA A 198 11.23 -8.69 10.05
C ALA A 198 10.12 -9.43 9.26
N GLY A 199 10.49 -10.38 8.39
CA GLY A 199 9.55 -11.12 7.55
C GLY A 199 8.40 -11.79 8.33
N PRO A 200 8.69 -12.63 9.34
CA PRO A 200 7.67 -13.26 10.18
C PRO A 200 6.77 -12.26 10.92
N VAL A 201 7.33 -11.12 11.36
CA VAL A 201 6.55 -10.05 12.01
C VAL A 201 5.59 -9.42 11.02
N LEU A 202 6.08 -9.02 9.83
CA LEU A 202 5.28 -8.35 8.81
C LEU A 202 4.16 -9.25 8.28
N ILE A 203 4.48 -10.51 7.97
CA ILE A 203 3.46 -11.46 7.50
C ILE A 203 2.48 -11.81 8.62
N GLY A 204 2.92 -11.90 9.89
CA GLY A 204 2.05 -12.19 11.01
C GLY A 204 1.04 -11.09 11.28
N VAL A 205 1.50 -9.84 11.32
CA VAL A 205 0.61 -8.67 11.46
C VAL A 205 -0.32 -8.56 10.25
N GLY A 206 0.21 -8.75 9.04
CA GLY A 206 -0.60 -8.70 7.82
C GLY A 206 -1.65 -9.81 7.76
N ALA A 207 -1.29 -11.04 8.09
CA ALA A 207 -2.18 -12.18 8.06
C ALA A 207 -3.23 -12.13 9.18
N ALA A 208 -2.89 -11.59 10.35
CA ALA A 208 -3.86 -11.33 11.41
C ALA A 208 -4.91 -10.29 10.98
N ALA A 209 -4.46 -9.21 10.32
CA ALA A 209 -5.37 -8.19 9.82
C ALA A 209 -6.24 -8.71 8.66
N ALA A 210 -5.66 -9.49 7.75
CA ALA A 210 -6.40 -10.17 6.68
C ALA A 210 -7.43 -11.16 7.24
N ALA A 211 -7.07 -11.94 8.26
CA ALA A 211 -8.00 -12.88 8.90
C ALA A 211 -9.20 -12.16 9.54
N GLY A 212 -8.93 -11.03 10.22
CA GLY A 212 -9.97 -10.19 10.82
C GLY A 212 -10.91 -9.62 9.76
N LEU A 213 -10.36 -9.09 8.66
CA LEU A 213 -11.14 -8.62 7.52
C LEU A 213 -11.99 -9.76 6.95
N ILE A 214 -11.37 -10.91 6.67
CA ILE A 214 -12.05 -12.04 6.02
C ILE A 214 -13.25 -12.53 6.83
N ALA A 215 -13.08 -12.67 8.14
CA ALA A 215 -14.14 -13.18 9.01
C ALA A 215 -15.31 -12.22 9.25
N THR A 216 -15.08 -10.91 9.09
CA THR A 216 -16.07 -9.89 9.44
C THR A 216 -16.68 -9.20 8.24
N MET A 217 -16.08 -9.32 7.04
CA MET A 217 -16.45 -8.47 5.91
C MET A 217 -17.90 -8.62 5.46
N PHE A 218 -18.47 -9.83 5.44
CA PHE A 218 -19.89 -10.02 5.09
C PHE A 218 -20.81 -9.20 6.03
N ALA A 219 -20.57 -9.28 7.34
CA ALA A 219 -21.38 -8.54 8.31
C ALA A 219 -21.11 -7.03 8.28
N ILE A 220 -19.83 -6.62 8.12
CA ILE A 220 -19.46 -5.20 7.99
C ILE A 220 -20.07 -4.58 6.73
N GLU A 221 -20.11 -5.34 5.63
CA GLU A 221 -20.68 -4.89 4.37
C GLU A 221 -22.16 -4.55 4.56
N GLU A 222 -22.92 -5.46 5.16
CA GLU A 222 -24.34 -5.28 5.42
C GLU A 222 -24.61 -4.11 6.38
N ILE A 223 -23.80 -3.96 7.44
CA ILE A 223 -23.96 -2.88 8.43
C ILE A 223 -23.70 -1.50 7.82
N LEU A 224 -22.63 -1.35 7.04
CA LEU A 224 -22.16 -0.05 6.57
C LEU A 224 -22.78 0.36 5.23
N TRP A 225 -23.02 -0.61 4.34
CA TRP A 225 -23.49 -0.34 2.98
C TRP A 225 -24.84 -0.99 2.65
N GLY A 226 -25.40 -1.81 3.54
CA GLY A 226 -26.74 -2.37 3.39
C GLY A 226 -26.87 -3.37 2.26
N GLY A 227 -25.85 -4.21 2.01
CA GLY A 227 -25.91 -5.29 1.01
C GLY A 227 -25.59 -4.85 -0.42
N ARG A 228 -25.30 -3.56 -0.65
CA ARG A 228 -25.07 -3.02 -2.00
C ARG A 228 -23.78 -3.54 -2.65
N TRP A 229 -22.82 -3.99 -1.86
CA TRP A 229 -21.52 -4.46 -2.30
C TRP A 229 -21.30 -5.94 -1.98
N GLU A 230 -22.36 -6.69 -1.67
CA GLU A 230 -22.29 -8.11 -1.33
C GLU A 230 -21.54 -8.92 -2.41
N ALA A 231 -21.83 -8.64 -3.70
CA ALA A 231 -21.16 -9.27 -4.84
C ALA A 231 -19.63 -8.99 -4.92
N ALA A 232 -19.15 -7.92 -4.29
CA ALA A 232 -17.73 -7.58 -4.22
C ALA A 232 -17.01 -8.27 -3.05
N VAL A 233 -17.74 -8.75 -2.04
CA VAL A 233 -17.14 -9.35 -0.83
C VAL A 233 -16.25 -10.54 -1.19
N PRO A 234 -16.65 -11.54 -2.02
CA PRO A 234 -15.79 -12.67 -2.35
C PRO A 234 -14.48 -12.25 -3.03
N ALA A 235 -14.52 -11.29 -3.95
CA ALA A 235 -13.34 -10.72 -4.58
C ALA A 235 -12.40 -10.09 -3.54
N MET A 236 -12.96 -9.38 -2.56
CA MET A 236 -12.23 -8.76 -1.46
C MET A 236 -11.54 -9.80 -0.58
N LEU A 237 -12.22 -10.90 -0.24
CA LEU A 237 -11.65 -11.98 0.58
C LEU A 237 -10.44 -12.62 -0.09
N LEU A 238 -10.49 -12.82 -1.40
CA LEU A 238 -9.40 -13.38 -2.19
C LEU A 238 -8.17 -12.45 -2.23
N LEU A 239 -8.39 -11.16 -2.52
CA LEU A 239 -7.32 -10.16 -2.51
C LEU A 239 -6.70 -10.00 -1.10
N ALA A 240 -7.54 -9.98 -0.06
CA ALA A 240 -7.11 -9.93 1.33
C ALA A 240 -6.25 -11.14 1.71
N SER A 241 -6.56 -12.32 1.16
CA SER A 241 -5.78 -13.54 1.39
C SER A 241 -4.37 -13.45 0.82
N ALA A 242 -4.17 -12.72 -0.29
CA ALA A 242 -2.85 -12.54 -0.92
C ALA A 242 -2.00 -11.43 -0.28
N ALA A 243 -2.63 -10.40 0.30
CA ALA A 243 -1.94 -9.22 0.84
C ALA A 243 -0.80 -9.52 1.86
N PRO A 244 -0.93 -10.47 2.80
CA PRO A 244 0.13 -10.74 3.78
C PRO A 244 1.44 -11.23 3.14
N VAL A 245 1.35 -12.00 2.04
CA VAL A 245 2.53 -12.51 1.34
C VAL A 245 3.34 -11.37 0.74
N GLN A 246 2.65 -10.35 0.20
CA GLN A 246 3.28 -9.12 -0.28
C GLN A 246 3.93 -8.32 0.86
N ALA A 247 3.31 -8.28 2.05
CA ALA A 247 3.93 -7.66 3.22
C ALA A 247 5.24 -8.35 3.61
N ALA A 248 5.32 -9.69 3.54
CA ALA A 248 6.56 -10.43 3.71
C ALA A 248 7.59 -10.11 2.62
N GLN A 249 7.20 -10.13 1.35
CA GLN A 249 8.08 -9.79 0.24
C GLN A 249 8.66 -8.38 0.36
N SER A 250 7.87 -7.42 0.84
CA SER A 250 8.31 -6.02 1.05
C SER A 250 9.55 -5.91 1.93
N ALA A 251 9.81 -6.88 2.82
CA ALA A 251 11.02 -6.91 3.65
C ALA A 251 12.30 -7.11 2.81
N VAL A 252 12.23 -7.97 1.80
CA VAL A 252 13.31 -8.22 0.84
C VAL A 252 13.49 -7.00 -0.08
N GLU A 253 12.38 -6.39 -0.51
CA GLU A 253 12.41 -5.17 -1.31
C GLU A 253 13.07 -3.99 -0.58
N GLN A 254 12.79 -3.81 0.72
CA GLN A 254 13.46 -2.77 1.51
C GLN A 254 14.97 -3.00 1.57
N LEU A 255 15.43 -4.26 1.56
CA LEU A 255 16.86 -4.57 1.50
C LEU A 255 17.47 -4.27 0.12
N LEU A 256 16.73 -4.53 -0.97
CA LEU A 256 17.15 -4.12 -2.31
C LEU A 256 17.33 -2.60 -2.37
N LYS A 257 16.35 -1.84 -1.86
CA LYS A 257 16.45 -0.37 -1.76
C LYS A 257 17.63 0.04 -0.88
N ALA A 258 17.82 -0.57 0.29
CA ALA A 258 18.89 -0.22 1.23
C ALA A 258 20.30 -0.49 0.68
N ARG A 259 20.45 -1.50 -0.20
CA ARG A 259 21.71 -1.81 -0.91
C ARG A 259 21.84 -1.09 -2.27
N ALA A 260 20.97 -0.14 -2.57
CA ALA A 260 20.92 0.59 -3.83
C ALA A 260 20.79 -0.31 -5.09
N LEU A 261 20.20 -1.50 -4.95
CA LEU A 261 19.92 -2.44 -6.04
C LEU A 261 18.61 -2.07 -6.76
N PHE A 262 18.43 -0.79 -7.07
CA PHE A 262 17.18 -0.24 -7.58
C PHE A 262 16.72 -0.88 -8.89
N ARG A 263 17.65 -1.23 -9.79
CA ARG A 263 17.29 -1.90 -11.06
C ARG A 263 16.57 -3.24 -10.83
N ARG A 264 16.99 -4.03 -9.84
CA ARG A 264 16.35 -5.32 -9.51
C ARG A 264 14.98 -5.10 -8.88
N TRP A 265 14.88 -4.10 -7.99
CA TRP A 265 13.61 -3.71 -7.38
C TRP A 265 12.61 -3.19 -8.43
N THR A 266 13.03 -2.32 -9.34
CA THR A 266 12.18 -1.81 -10.43
C THR A 266 11.74 -2.92 -11.37
N ALA A 267 12.63 -3.87 -11.71
CA ALA A 267 12.26 -5.02 -12.51
C ALA A 267 11.18 -5.87 -11.82
N ALA A 268 11.30 -6.10 -10.51
CA ALA A 268 10.26 -6.79 -9.73
C ALA A 268 8.92 -6.03 -9.77
N MET A 269 8.92 -4.70 -9.55
CA MET A 269 7.70 -3.88 -9.65
C MET A 269 7.03 -3.98 -11.02
N VAL A 270 7.82 -3.94 -12.10
CA VAL A 270 7.30 -4.05 -13.48
C VAL A 270 6.71 -5.43 -13.73
N VAL A 271 7.40 -6.50 -13.31
CA VAL A 271 6.89 -7.87 -13.45
C VAL A 271 5.58 -8.04 -12.69
N ARG A 272 5.47 -7.50 -11.48
CA ARG A 272 4.25 -7.55 -10.68
C ARG A 272 3.10 -6.78 -11.32
N SER A 273 3.35 -5.54 -11.70
CA SER A 273 2.33 -4.64 -12.28
C SER A 273 1.84 -5.17 -13.63
N ALA A 274 2.76 -5.58 -14.52
CA ALA A 274 2.40 -6.16 -15.81
C ALA A 274 1.76 -7.54 -15.66
N GLY A 275 2.29 -8.41 -14.79
CA GLY A 275 1.78 -9.76 -14.63
C GLY A 275 0.41 -9.83 -13.97
N SER A 276 0.12 -8.94 -13.00
CA SER A 276 -1.25 -8.81 -12.44
C SER A 276 -2.23 -8.29 -13.47
N ALA A 277 -1.82 -7.35 -14.32
CA ALA A 277 -2.63 -6.88 -15.44
C ALA A 277 -2.91 -7.96 -16.48
N LEU A 278 -1.90 -8.78 -16.81
CA LEU A 278 -2.07 -9.92 -17.70
C LEU A 278 -2.95 -11.01 -17.09
N ALA A 279 -2.85 -11.26 -15.78
CA ALA A 279 -3.74 -12.20 -15.09
C ALA A 279 -5.20 -11.72 -15.15
N ALA A 280 -5.45 -10.44 -14.92
CA ALA A 280 -6.77 -9.85 -15.05
C ALA A 280 -7.30 -9.95 -16.50
N LEU A 281 -6.48 -9.55 -17.48
CA LEU A 281 -6.82 -9.59 -18.90
C LEU A 281 -7.11 -11.02 -19.38
N ALA A 282 -6.26 -11.99 -19.03
CA ALA A 282 -6.44 -13.38 -19.39
C ALA A 282 -7.75 -13.94 -18.83
N THR A 283 -8.11 -13.55 -17.61
CA THR A 283 -9.39 -13.96 -17.00
C THR A 283 -10.58 -13.43 -17.81
N VAL A 284 -10.55 -12.15 -18.18
CA VAL A 284 -11.61 -11.54 -19.01
C VAL A 284 -11.65 -12.16 -20.40
N ALA A 285 -10.50 -12.42 -21.01
CA ALA A 285 -10.43 -13.03 -22.34
C ALA A 285 -10.92 -14.49 -22.38
N ILE A 286 -10.69 -15.25 -21.31
CA ILE A 286 -11.11 -16.67 -21.22
C ILE A 286 -12.60 -16.79 -20.88
N LEU A 287 -13.08 -15.98 -19.93
CA LEU A 287 -14.45 -16.08 -19.42
C LEU A 287 -15.45 -15.20 -20.19
N GLY A 288 -15.00 -14.21 -20.95
CA GLY A 288 -15.87 -13.31 -21.71
C GLY A 288 -16.90 -12.63 -20.80
N ASP A 289 -18.18 -12.75 -21.17
CA ASP A 289 -19.30 -12.14 -20.45
C ASP A 289 -19.55 -12.78 -19.06
N ASP A 290 -19.04 -13.99 -18.80
CA ASP A 290 -19.12 -14.66 -17.49
C ASP A 290 -18.02 -14.19 -16.51
N SER A 291 -17.21 -13.20 -16.90
CA SER A 291 -16.14 -12.66 -16.06
C SER A 291 -16.69 -11.89 -14.86
N THR A 292 -16.81 -12.57 -13.72
CA THR A 292 -17.16 -11.91 -12.44
C THR A 292 -15.94 -11.29 -11.76
N ALA A 293 -16.17 -10.27 -10.93
CA ALA A 293 -15.13 -9.63 -10.13
C ALA A 293 -14.35 -10.65 -9.26
N THR A 294 -15.02 -11.71 -8.82
CA THR A 294 -14.44 -12.80 -8.02
C THR A 294 -13.41 -13.60 -8.80
N TRP A 295 -13.69 -13.97 -10.05
CA TRP A 295 -12.73 -14.72 -10.88
C TRP A 295 -11.49 -13.88 -11.20
N ILE A 296 -11.69 -12.61 -11.54
CA ILE A 296 -10.59 -11.67 -11.78
C ILE A 296 -9.74 -11.52 -10.53
N ALA A 297 -10.37 -11.32 -9.37
CA ALA A 297 -9.68 -11.26 -8.09
C ALA A 297 -8.94 -12.55 -7.73
N ALA A 298 -9.51 -13.74 -8.04
CA ALA A 298 -8.86 -15.02 -7.82
C ALA A 298 -7.57 -15.15 -8.65
N ALA A 299 -7.63 -14.79 -9.94
CA ALA A 299 -6.48 -14.84 -10.83
C ALA A 299 -5.38 -13.86 -10.40
N VAL A 300 -5.76 -12.62 -10.07
CA VAL A 300 -4.83 -11.59 -9.59
C VAL A 300 -4.21 -12.00 -8.25
N ALA A 301 -5.01 -12.44 -7.28
CA ALA A 301 -4.52 -12.91 -5.98
C ALA A 301 -3.58 -14.11 -6.13
N GLY A 302 -3.93 -15.08 -6.97
CA GLY A 302 -3.09 -16.24 -7.28
C GLY A 302 -1.76 -15.83 -7.90
N PHE A 303 -1.78 -14.95 -8.90
CA PHE A 303 -0.58 -14.39 -9.50
C PHE A 303 0.30 -13.69 -8.46
N LEU A 304 -0.26 -12.82 -7.62
CA LEU A 304 0.49 -12.08 -6.60
C LEU A 304 1.15 -13.01 -5.57
N VAL A 305 0.49 -14.09 -5.18
CA VAL A 305 1.10 -15.09 -4.28
C VAL A 305 2.26 -15.81 -4.98
N VAL A 306 2.07 -16.27 -6.22
CA VAL A 306 3.11 -16.97 -6.98
C VAL A 306 4.30 -16.05 -7.24
N GLU A 307 4.05 -14.83 -7.71
CA GLU A 307 5.07 -13.81 -7.96
C GLU A 307 5.88 -13.53 -6.71
N ALA A 308 5.22 -13.39 -5.55
CA ALA A 308 5.92 -13.15 -4.30
C ALA A 308 6.85 -14.28 -3.89
N LEU A 309 6.38 -15.53 -4.00
CA LEU A 309 7.20 -16.70 -3.73
C LEU A 309 8.42 -16.74 -4.65
N VAL A 310 8.21 -16.53 -5.95
CA VAL A 310 9.25 -16.56 -6.99
C VAL A 310 10.24 -15.42 -6.80
N GLU A 311 9.78 -14.20 -6.54
CA GLU A 311 10.64 -13.03 -6.32
C GLU A 311 11.63 -13.29 -5.18
N VAL A 312 11.13 -13.76 -4.04
CA VAL A 312 12.00 -14.08 -2.90
C VAL A 312 12.94 -15.23 -3.24
N LEU A 313 12.48 -16.27 -3.95
CA LEU A 313 13.36 -17.37 -4.37
C LEU A 313 14.51 -16.90 -5.27
N VAL A 314 14.25 -15.95 -6.16
CA VAL A 314 15.23 -15.44 -7.15
C VAL A 314 16.13 -14.36 -6.54
N LEU A 315 15.59 -13.42 -5.77
CA LEU A 315 16.32 -12.24 -5.31
C LEU A 315 17.00 -12.44 -3.95
N ALA A 316 16.43 -13.23 -3.04
CA ALA A 316 16.94 -13.40 -1.68
C ALA A 316 18.34 -14.04 -1.60
N PRO A 317 18.71 -15.05 -2.42
CA PRO A 317 20.06 -15.65 -2.37
C PRO A 317 21.16 -14.62 -2.64
N GLY A 318 20.96 -13.74 -3.61
CA GLY A 318 21.90 -12.66 -3.94
C GLY A 318 22.00 -11.58 -2.85
N LEU A 319 21.13 -11.63 -1.84
CA LEU A 319 21.13 -10.75 -0.69
C LEU A 319 21.72 -11.41 0.56
N GLY A 320 22.07 -12.70 0.52
CA GLY A 320 22.51 -13.46 1.70
C GLY A 320 21.34 -13.92 2.57
N ILE A 321 20.12 -13.97 2.02
CA ILE A 321 18.94 -14.49 2.70
C ILE A 321 18.64 -15.88 2.13
N PRO A 322 18.72 -16.95 2.93
CA PRO A 322 18.34 -18.29 2.48
C PRO A 322 16.81 -18.35 2.26
N PRO A 323 16.32 -18.47 1.02
CA PRO A 323 14.89 -18.29 0.71
C PRO A 323 14.01 -19.39 1.32
N VAL A 324 14.51 -20.63 1.36
CA VAL A 324 13.81 -21.76 2.01
C VAL A 324 13.61 -21.50 3.50
N ARG A 325 14.62 -20.96 4.18
CA ARG A 325 14.52 -20.61 5.60
C ARG A 325 13.54 -19.46 5.80
N TYR A 326 13.56 -18.46 4.92
CA TYR A 326 12.63 -17.34 4.96
C TYR A 326 11.18 -17.82 4.86
N TRP A 327 10.84 -18.56 3.79
CA TRP A 327 9.48 -19.06 3.59
C TRP A 327 9.03 -20.07 4.62
N ARG A 328 9.93 -20.91 5.14
CA ARG A 328 9.62 -21.80 6.26
C ARG A 328 9.23 -21.06 7.53
N SER A 329 9.73 -19.83 7.71
CA SER A 329 9.38 -18.98 8.86
C SER A 329 8.12 -18.13 8.65
N THR A 330 7.72 -17.88 7.41
CA THR A 330 6.62 -16.96 7.08
C THR A 330 5.35 -17.68 6.60
N LEU A 331 5.44 -18.66 5.70
CA LEU A 331 4.27 -19.33 5.10
C LEU A 331 3.34 -20.01 6.12
N PRO A 332 3.83 -20.72 7.16
CA PRO A 332 2.92 -21.35 8.12
C PRO A 332 2.03 -20.33 8.84
N ILE A 333 2.57 -19.13 9.13
CA ILE A 333 1.83 -18.05 9.79
C ILE A 333 0.70 -17.58 8.89
N TRP A 334 1.01 -17.36 7.61
CA TRP A 334 0.02 -16.96 6.61
C TRP A 334 -1.07 -18.00 6.42
N VAL A 335 -0.70 -19.27 6.17
CA VAL A 335 -1.66 -20.36 5.96
C VAL A 335 -2.59 -20.49 7.15
N VAL A 336 -2.05 -20.54 8.37
CA VAL A 336 -2.86 -20.75 9.58
C VAL A 336 -3.83 -19.59 9.82
N LEU A 337 -3.37 -18.34 9.73
CA LEU A 337 -4.22 -17.18 10.03
C LEU A 337 -5.24 -16.91 8.93
N VAL A 338 -4.87 -17.04 7.65
CA VAL A 338 -5.81 -16.88 6.55
C VAL A 338 -6.84 -18.01 6.55
N ALA A 339 -6.43 -19.26 6.78
CA ALA A 339 -7.37 -20.38 6.93
C ALA A 339 -8.30 -20.20 8.14
N ALA A 340 -7.81 -19.66 9.25
CA ALA A 340 -8.64 -19.30 10.40
C ALA A 340 -9.70 -18.24 10.04
N GLY A 341 -9.32 -17.20 9.28
CA GLY A 341 -10.25 -16.19 8.78
C GLY A 341 -11.35 -16.81 7.89
N TRP A 342 -10.97 -17.62 6.91
CA TRP A 342 -11.91 -18.34 6.04
C TRP A 342 -12.79 -19.33 6.82
N GLY A 343 -12.24 -20.02 7.81
CA GLY A 343 -13.00 -20.92 8.67
C GLY A 343 -14.07 -20.19 9.46
N VAL A 344 -13.78 -19.01 10.00
CA VAL A 344 -14.78 -18.19 10.69
C VAL A 344 -15.80 -17.61 9.72
N ALA A 345 -15.38 -17.15 8.54
CA ALA A 345 -16.32 -16.68 7.50
C ALA A 345 -17.30 -17.80 7.08
N TRP A 346 -16.80 -19.03 6.92
CA TRP A 346 -17.63 -20.19 6.63
C TRP A 346 -18.61 -20.51 7.77
N LEU A 347 -18.15 -20.49 9.03
CA LEU A 347 -19.05 -20.66 10.19
C LEU A 347 -20.12 -19.58 10.27
N ALA A 348 -19.74 -18.32 10.03
CA ALA A 348 -20.64 -17.17 10.06
C ALA A 348 -21.72 -17.25 8.97
N SER A 349 -21.43 -17.86 7.82
CA SER A 349 -22.42 -18.06 6.74
C SER A 349 -23.60 -18.95 7.16
N GLY A 350 -23.43 -19.79 8.19
CA GLY A 350 -24.49 -20.64 8.74
C GLY A 350 -25.24 -20.03 9.92
N TRP A 351 -24.91 -18.80 10.33
CA TRP A 351 -25.54 -18.16 11.49
C TRP A 351 -26.84 -17.46 11.10
N SER A 352 -27.88 -17.64 11.91
CA SER A 352 -29.11 -16.84 11.86
C SER A 352 -29.05 -15.60 12.77
N LEU A 353 -27.85 -15.05 12.94
CA LEU A 353 -27.60 -13.88 13.79
C LEU A 353 -27.82 -12.59 13.00
N GLY A 354 -28.28 -11.54 13.67
CA GLY A 354 -28.30 -10.21 13.06
C GLY A 354 -26.87 -9.70 12.76
N PRO A 355 -26.70 -8.73 11.85
CA PRO A 355 -25.39 -8.36 11.30
C PRO A 355 -24.39 -7.94 12.38
N TRP A 356 -24.83 -7.15 13.36
CA TRP A 356 -23.99 -6.74 14.50
C TRP A 356 -23.53 -7.92 15.37
N ALA A 357 -24.40 -8.89 15.62
CA ALA A 357 -24.07 -10.07 16.41
C ALA A 357 -23.11 -11.00 15.65
N ALA A 358 -23.33 -11.17 14.34
CA ALA A 358 -22.42 -11.89 13.47
C ALA A 358 -21.04 -11.22 13.42
N ALA A 359 -20.97 -9.90 13.25
CA ALA A 359 -19.71 -9.16 13.25
C ALA A 359 -18.93 -9.32 14.56
N LEU A 360 -19.60 -9.16 15.71
CA LEU A 360 -18.97 -9.30 17.03
C LEU A 360 -18.51 -10.74 17.31
N ALA A 361 -19.32 -11.73 16.97
CA ALA A 361 -18.98 -13.14 17.15
C ALA A 361 -17.80 -13.55 16.24
N SER A 362 -17.80 -13.14 14.97
CA SER A 362 -16.68 -13.36 14.04
C SER A 362 -15.40 -12.69 14.52
N ALA A 363 -15.48 -11.43 14.96
CA ALA A 363 -14.34 -10.70 15.51
C ALA A 363 -13.79 -11.35 16.77
N GLY A 364 -14.66 -11.83 17.67
CA GLY A 364 -14.28 -12.56 18.87
C GLY A 364 -13.56 -13.88 18.57
N LEU A 365 -14.12 -14.68 17.65
CA LEU A 365 -13.52 -15.97 17.24
C LEU A 365 -12.15 -15.79 16.58
N VAL A 366 -12.04 -14.88 15.61
CA VAL A 366 -10.76 -14.62 14.96
C VAL A 366 -9.76 -13.96 15.91
N GLY A 367 -10.21 -13.04 16.76
CA GLY A 367 -9.35 -12.43 17.79
C GLY A 367 -8.76 -13.48 18.73
N GLY A 368 -9.59 -14.42 19.20
CA GLY A 368 -9.14 -15.57 20.00
C GLY A 368 -8.11 -16.43 19.26
N LEU A 369 -8.36 -16.77 17.99
CA LEU A 369 -7.44 -17.56 17.16
C LEU A 369 -6.11 -16.83 16.93
N ILE A 370 -6.13 -15.52 16.65
CA ILE A 370 -4.93 -14.69 16.49
C ILE A 370 -4.10 -14.71 17.78
N VAL A 371 -4.74 -14.57 18.95
CA VAL A 371 -4.05 -14.61 20.25
C VAL A 371 -3.42 -15.98 20.49
N VAL A 372 -4.14 -17.08 20.22
CA VAL A 372 -3.62 -18.44 20.38
C VAL A 372 -2.43 -18.70 19.46
N VAL A 373 -2.53 -18.31 18.19
CA VAL A 373 -1.44 -18.44 17.20
C VAL A 373 -0.25 -17.58 17.63
N GLY A 374 -0.48 -16.34 18.08
CA GLY A 374 0.56 -15.44 18.58
C GLY A 374 1.29 -16.01 19.81
N LEU A 375 0.55 -16.56 20.77
CA LEU A 375 1.12 -17.22 21.95
C LEU A 375 1.90 -18.49 21.59
N GLY A 376 1.38 -19.28 20.64
CA GLY A 376 2.08 -20.47 20.11
C GLY A 376 3.40 -20.10 19.44
N MET A 377 3.40 -19.07 18.61
CA MET A 377 4.60 -18.55 17.95
C MET A 377 5.62 -17.99 18.95
N TRP A 378 5.16 -17.32 20.00
CA TRP A 378 6.02 -16.84 21.08
C TRP A 378 6.65 -17.99 21.86
N ARG A 379 5.88 -19.04 22.19
CA ARG A 379 6.38 -20.25 22.86
C ARG A 379 7.38 -21.03 22.02
N LEU A 380 7.21 -21.07 20.70
CA LEU A 380 8.12 -21.71 19.75
C LEU A 380 9.39 -20.88 19.47
N GLY A 381 9.54 -19.69 20.07
CA GLY A 381 10.73 -18.87 19.90
C GLY A 381 10.90 -18.24 18.51
N LEU A 382 9.84 -18.22 17.69
CA LEU A 382 9.85 -17.58 16.36
C LEU A 382 10.03 -16.06 16.47
N PHE A 383 9.50 -15.45 17.54
CA PHE A 383 9.88 -14.12 18.00
C PHE A 383 11.00 -14.28 19.03
N ALA A 384 12.22 -14.39 18.53
CA ALA A 384 13.46 -14.72 19.25
C ALA A 384 13.47 -14.43 20.77
N ARG A 385 13.79 -15.47 21.56
CA ARG A 385 14.57 -15.26 22.80
C ARG A 385 15.92 -14.67 22.38
N ARG A 386 16.31 -13.62 23.09
CA ARG A 386 17.48 -12.76 22.86
C ARG A 386 18.74 -13.51 22.47
#